data_AF-A0A819Y1N5-F1
#
_entry.id   AF-A0A819Y1N5-F1
#
_cell.length_a   1.000
_cell.length_b   1.000
_cell.length_c   1.000
_cell.angle_alpha   90.00
_cell.angle_beta   90.00
_cell.angle_gamma   90.00
#
_symmetry.space_group_name_H-M   'P 1'
#
loop_
_entity.id
_entity.type
_entity.pdbx_description
1 polymer ?
#
loop_
_entity_poly.entity_id
_entity_poly.type
_entity_poly.pdbx_seq_one_letter_code
_entity_poly.pdbx_strand_id
1 'polypeptide(L)'
;INDIKHGKISFNRIGIRTGTASEDYYLREISFGSRNYYPLKSQQDLYDSLLAGIIDASFMDSGVSEYITNNIYCNLTLVGDDFEKGVFGIVTPKEWLYTKDLDVNILLLSESGQLDDLRQKWFQKRNCPNLNEITVSMEINSMNGLFLTFALITFLSLLLFIWSKRFIMKDNLFNLLHRKEFSLKKKINMIKHSSKTSDYTRNSVIPSPTIIQFSP
;
A
#
# COMPACT_ATOMS: atom_id res chain seq x y z
N ILE A 1 -10.26 22.81 8.62
CA ILE A 1 -9.76 24.08 9.22
C ILE A 1 -8.59 23.90 10.21
N ASN A 2 -8.66 22.93 11.12
CA ASN A 2 -7.60 22.71 12.12
C ASN A 2 -6.23 22.51 11.49
N ASP A 3 -6.11 21.72 10.43
CA ASP A 3 -4.83 21.48 9.76
C ASP A 3 -4.18 22.76 9.19
N ILE A 4 -5.00 23.72 8.75
CA ILE A 4 -4.53 25.04 8.31
C ILE A 4 -4.06 25.86 9.51
N LYS A 5 -4.84 25.90 10.60
CA LYS A 5 -4.47 26.64 11.82
C LYS A 5 -3.21 26.08 12.50
N HIS A 6 -2.96 24.77 12.39
CA HIS A 6 -1.76 24.11 12.91
C HIS A 6 -0.59 24.07 11.92
N GLY A 7 -0.71 24.73 10.76
CA GLY A 7 0.39 24.89 9.81
C GLY A 7 0.80 23.61 9.06
N LYS A 8 -0.10 22.63 8.90
CA LYS A 8 0.19 21.44 8.07
C LYS A 8 0.30 21.79 6.58
N ILE A 9 -0.33 22.88 6.16
CA ILE A 9 -0.28 23.40 4.79
C ILE A 9 0.47 24.73 4.83
N SER A 10 1.43 24.90 3.92
CA SER A 10 2.16 26.15 3.79
C SER A 10 1.21 27.27 3.33
N PHE A 11 1.31 28.46 3.93
CA PHE A 11 0.38 29.55 3.66
C PHE A 11 0.31 29.94 2.17
N ASN A 12 1.44 29.90 1.45
CA ASN A 12 1.50 30.17 0.00
C ASN A 12 0.83 29.11 -0.89
N ARG A 13 0.41 27.97 -0.33
CA ARG A 13 -0.37 26.92 -1.02
C ARG A 13 -1.85 27.00 -0.65
N ILE A 14 -2.26 28.00 0.13
CA ILE A 14 -3.66 28.27 0.45
C ILE A 14 -4.13 29.37 -0.50
N GLY A 15 -5.06 29.03 -1.40
CA GLY A 15 -5.68 29.97 -2.31
C GLY A 15 -6.80 30.76 -1.62
N ILE A 16 -6.82 32.08 -1.80
CA ILE A 16 -7.89 32.93 -1.27
C ILE A 16 -8.24 34.02 -2.27
N ARG A 17 -9.53 34.17 -2.55
CA ARG A 17 -10.04 35.21 -3.45
C ARG A 17 -10.04 36.56 -2.76
N THR A 18 -9.33 37.52 -3.33
CA THR A 18 -9.17 38.85 -2.73
C THR A 18 -10.47 39.66 -2.80
N GLY A 19 -10.72 40.49 -1.81
CA GLY A 19 -11.91 41.35 -1.70
C GLY A 19 -13.19 40.56 -1.37
N THR A 20 -13.07 39.43 -0.70
CA THR A 20 -14.22 38.58 -0.34
C THR A 20 -14.29 38.32 1.16
N ALA A 21 -15.45 37.87 1.63
CA ALA A 21 -15.65 37.43 3.01
C ALA A 21 -14.64 36.34 3.43
N SER A 22 -14.22 35.47 2.50
CA SER A 22 -13.21 34.46 2.76
C SER A 22 -11.82 35.06 3.05
N GLU A 23 -11.45 36.18 2.43
CA GLU A 23 -10.23 36.92 2.78
C GLU A 23 -10.36 37.50 4.19
N ASP A 24 -11.47 38.17 4.48
CA ASP A 24 -11.70 38.78 5.80
C ASP A 24 -11.65 37.74 6.93
N TYR A 25 -12.23 36.56 6.70
CA TYR A 25 -12.15 35.44 7.64
C TYR A 25 -10.71 34.98 7.84
N TYR A 26 -9.97 34.74 6.76
CA TYR A 26 -8.59 34.27 6.85
C TYR A 26 -7.70 35.24 7.60
N LEU A 27 -7.79 36.53 7.27
CA LEU A 27 -7.02 37.58 7.92
C LEU A 27 -7.36 37.67 9.41
N ARG A 28 -8.61 37.46 9.80
CA ARG A 28 -9.04 37.55 11.19
C ARG A 28 -8.65 36.31 12.02
N GLU A 29 -8.90 35.13 11.49
CA GLU A 29 -8.92 33.88 12.26
C GLU A 29 -7.71 32.97 12.05
N ILE A 30 -6.93 33.19 10.99
CA ILE A 30 -5.85 32.28 10.59
C ILE A 30 -4.51 33.00 10.57
N SER A 31 -4.40 34.10 9.83
CA SER A 31 -3.13 34.80 9.63
C SER A 31 -2.96 36.06 10.48
N PHE A 32 -3.97 36.43 11.27
CA PHE A 32 -3.96 37.58 12.19
C PHE A 32 -3.49 38.88 11.51
N GLY A 33 -4.04 39.17 10.33
CA GLY A 33 -3.77 40.37 9.52
C GLY A 33 -2.71 40.18 8.44
N SER A 34 -2.03 39.03 8.39
CA SER A 34 -0.99 38.77 7.39
C SER A 34 -1.57 38.26 6.05
N ARG A 35 -1.21 38.89 4.94
CA ARG A 35 -1.54 38.41 3.59
C ARG A 35 -0.47 37.44 3.05
N ASN A 36 -0.34 36.30 3.71
CA ASN A 36 0.65 35.26 3.39
C ASN A 36 0.10 34.10 2.54
N TYR A 37 -1.08 34.28 1.94
CA TYR A 37 -1.77 33.30 1.10
C TYR A 37 -1.49 33.52 -0.40
N TYR A 38 -1.91 32.56 -1.24
CA TYR A 38 -1.91 32.68 -2.69
C TYR A 38 -3.14 33.48 -3.17
N PRO A 39 -2.97 34.70 -3.73
CA PRO A 39 -4.09 35.56 -4.08
C PRO A 39 -4.75 35.11 -5.37
N LEU A 40 -6.07 34.89 -5.32
CA LEU A 40 -6.89 34.50 -6.46
C LEU A 40 -7.76 35.67 -6.93
N LYS A 41 -7.88 35.85 -8.25
CA LYS A 41 -8.65 36.97 -8.83
C LYS A 41 -10.08 36.59 -9.17
N SER A 42 -10.31 35.35 -9.56
CA SER A 42 -11.62 34.86 -9.98
C SER A 42 -11.89 33.48 -9.42
N GLN A 43 -13.14 33.04 -9.53
CA GLN A 43 -13.51 31.69 -9.15
C GLN A 43 -12.96 30.63 -10.13
N GLN A 44 -12.76 30.99 -11.40
CA GLN A 44 -12.12 30.08 -12.37
C GLN A 44 -10.64 29.88 -12.03
N ASP A 45 -9.93 30.97 -11.75
CA ASP A 45 -8.53 30.96 -11.32
C ASP A 45 -8.30 30.09 -10.07
N LEU A 46 -9.28 30.05 -9.15
CA LEU A 46 -9.30 29.15 -8.01
C LEU A 46 -9.26 27.68 -8.44
N TYR A 47 -10.19 27.26 -9.30
CA TYR A 47 -10.27 25.87 -9.74
C TYR A 47 -9.09 25.47 -10.61
N ASP A 48 -8.65 26.35 -11.50
CA ASP A 48 -7.48 26.13 -12.34
C ASP A 48 -6.22 25.94 -11.49
N SER A 49 -6.04 26.75 -10.44
CA SER A 49 -4.91 26.64 -9.52
C SER A 49 -4.95 25.37 -8.66
N LEU A 50 -6.14 24.92 -8.22
CA LEU A 50 -6.31 23.65 -7.51
C LEU A 50 -5.98 22.46 -8.42
N LEU A 51 -6.51 22.45 -9.65
CA LEU A 51 -6.31 21.36 -10.60
C LEU A 51 -4.85 21.30 -11.10
N ALA A 52 -4.19 22.45 -11.22
CA ALA A 52 -2.77 22.54 -11.56
C ALA A 52 -1.84 22.18 -10.38
N GLY A 53 -2.37 21.99 -9.16
CA GLY A 53 -1.58 21.68 -7.97
C GLY A 53 -0.69 22.83 -7.48
N ILE A 54 -1.01 24.07 -7.87
CA ILE A 54 -0.32 25.29 -7.42
C ILE A 54 -0.70 25.57 -5.96
N ILE A 55 -1.97 25.36 -5.64
CA ILE A 55 -2.54 25.45 -4.30
C ILE A 55 -3.14 24.11 -3.88
N ASP A 56 -3.13 23.82 -2.59
CA ASP A 56 -3.67 22.56 -2.02
C ASP A 56 -5.10 22.73 -1.51
N ALA A 57 -5.44 23.94 -1.06
CA ALA A 57 -6.70 24.23 -0.41
C ALA A 57 -7.15 25.66 -0.66
N SER A 58 -8.46 25.87 -0.67
CA SER A 58 -9.10 27.18 -0.72
C SER A 58 -10.36 27.15 0.13
N PHE A 59 -10.78 28.32 0.61
CA PHE A 59 -12.07 28.48 1.30
C PHE A 59 -13.16 28.85 0.30
N MET A 60 -14.37 28.31 0.51
CA MET A 60 -15.54 28.63 -0.28
C MET A 60 -16.81 28.20 0.48
N ASP A 61 -17.95 28.78 0.12
CA ASP A 61 -19.24 28.41 0.70
C ASP A 61 -19.56 26.93 0.44
N SER A 62 -20.14 26.27 1.44
CA SER A 62 -20.40 24.82 1.42
C SER A 62 -21.36 24.44 0.30
N GLY A 63 -22.46 25.17 0.12
CA GLY A 63 -23.44 24.90 -0.95
C GLY A 63 -22.84 25.04 -2.36
N VAL A 64 -22.05 26.09 -2.61
CA VAL A 64 -21.36 26.27 -3.90
C VAL A 64 -20.37 25.16 -4.12
N SER A 65 -19.58 24.82 -3.10
CA SER A 65 -18.57 23.77 -3.19
C SER A 65 -19.21 22.41 -3.45
N GLU A 66 -20.27 22.04 -2.72
CA GLU A 66 -21.02 20.80 -2.90
C GLU A 66 -21.54 20.67 -4.34
N TYR A 67 -22.15 21.73 -4.88
CA TYR A 67 -22.63 21.73 -6.25
C TYR A 67 -21.49 21.50 -7.25
N ILE A 68 -20.39 22.23 -7.10
CA ILE A 68 -19.29 22.24 -8.05
C ILE A 68 -18.52 20.92 -8.05
N THR A 69 -18.20 20.34 -6.88
CA THR A 69 -17.49 19.06 -6.80
C THR A 69 -18.36 17.89 -7.23
N ASN A 70 -19.68 17.97 -7.01
CA ASN A 70 -20.60 16.90 -7.42
C ASN A 70 -20.94 16.92 -8.92
N ASN A 71 -20.78 18.06 -9.60
CA ASN A 71 -21.29 18.24 -10.97
C ASN A 71 -20.27 18.69 -12.01
N ILE A 72 -19.19 19.40 -11.62
CA ILE A 72 -18.26 20.01 -12.57
C ILE A 72 -16.85 19.42 -12.40
N TYR A 73 -16.28 19.50 -11.19
CA TYR A 73 -14.91 19.09 -10.92
C TYR A 73 -14.86 17.86 -10.02
N CYS A 74 -15.05 16.69 -10.62
CA CYS A 74 -15.09 15.41 -9.92
C CYS A 74 -13.76 15.00 -9.24
N ASN A 75 -12.66 15.62 -9.63
CA ASN A 75 -11.33 15.39 -9.06
C ASN A 75 -11.08 16.22 -7.79
N LEU A 76 -11.98 17.15 -7.48
CA LEU A 76 -11.90 17.97 -6.27
C LEU A 76 -12.84 17.41 -5.21
N THR A 77 -12.46 17.59 -3.96
CA THR A 77 -13.22 17.11 -2.81
C THR A 77 -13.39 18.23 -1.79
N LEU A 78 -14.52 18.23 -1.09
CA LEU A 78 -14.68 19.05 0.11
C LEU A 78 -13.96 18.36 1.26
N VAL A 79 -13.25 19.16 2.07
CA VAL A 79 -12.46 18.65 3.20
C VAL A 79 -12.88 19.33 4.49
N GLY A 80 -13.31 18.51 5.45
CA GLY A 80 -13.72 18.93 6.78
C GLY A 80 -15.14 19.48 6.84
N ASP A 81 -15.53 19.90 8.05
CA ASP A 81 -16.84 20.47 8.34
C ASP A 81 -16.86 21.99 8.14
N ASP A 82 -18.07 22.53 8.05
CA ASP A 82 -18.33 23.96 8.04
C ASP A 82 -17.70 24.64 9.28
N PHE A 83 -16.79 25.58 9.04
CA PHE A 83 -16.00 26.25 10.08
C PHE A 83 -16.54 27.65 10.42
N GLU A 84 -17.39 28.21 9.57
CA GLU A 84 -18.10 29.46 9.79
C GLU A 84 -19.57 29.25 9.40
N LYS A 85 -20.49 29.67 10.26
CA LYS A 85 -21.93 29.61 9.98
C LYS A 85 -22.35 30.92 9.34
N GLY A 86 -22.32 30.94 8.01
CA GLY A 86 -22.96 31.98 7.20
C GLY A 86 -24.42 31.61 6.86
N VAL A 87 -25.26 32.62 6.64
CA VAL A 87 -26.63 32.43 6.12
C VAL A 87 -26.82 33.33 4.91
N PHE A 88 -27.41 32.77 3.85
CA PHE A 88 -27.83 33.54 2.68
C PHE A 88 -29.15 34.25 2.99
N GLY A 89 -29.22 35.54 2.63
CA GLY A 89 -30.42 36.35 2.80
C GLY A 89 -30.75 37.13 1.54
N ILE A 90 -32.03 37.48 1.39
CA ILE A 90 -32.49 38.39 0.35
C ILE A 90 -32.50 39.79 0.94
N VAL A 91 -31.84 40.75 0.27
CA VAL A 91 -31.79 42.14 0.71
C VAL A 91 -32.82 42.95 -0.06
N THR A 92 -33.73 43.59 0.67
CA THR A 92 -34.75 44.48 0.10
C THR A 92 -34.45 45.95 0.45
N PRO A 93 -34.92 46.92 -0.35
CA PRO A 93 -34.85 48.33 0.02
C PRO A 93 -35.55 48.58 1.35
N LYS A 94 -35.03 49.55 2.11
CA LYS A 94 -35.67 49.98 3.34
C LYS A 94 -37.11 50.43 3.05
N GLU A 95 -38.05 49.99 3.87
CA GLU A 95 -39.50 50.32 3.77
C GLU A 95 -40.17 49.83 2.46
N TRP A 96 -39.63 48.77 1.84
CA TRP A 96 -40.30 48.14 0.70
C TRP A 96 -41.64 47.52 1.11
N LEU A 97 -42.72 47.97 0.46
CA LEU A 97 -44.12 47.62 0.79
C LEU A 97 -44.39 46.11 0.82
N TYR A 98 -43.64 45.32 0.04
CA TYR A 98 -43.85 43.87 -0.09
C TYR A 98 -42.93 43.02 0.80
N THR A 99 -42.12 43.61 1.67
CA THR A 99 -41.16 42.86 2.50
C THR A 99 -41.88 41.81 3.35
N LYS A 100 -42.98 42.19 4.00
CA LYS A 100 -43.77 41.28 4.83
C LYS A 100 -44.39 40.13 4.02
N ASP A 101 -44.91 40.45 2.84
CA ASP A 101 -45.52 39.46 1.97
C ASP A 101 -44.46 38.48 1.44
N LEU A 102 -43.27 38.97 1.08
CA LEU A 102 -42.13 38.13 0.68
C LEU A 102 -41.75 37.15 1.79
N ASP A 103 -41.59 37.63 3.03
CA ASP A 103 -41.20 36.80 4.17
C ASP A 103 -42.22 35.68 4.42
N VAL A 104 -43.52 36.02 4.42
CA VAL A 104 -44.60 35.03 4.59
C VAL A 104 -44.58 33.99 3.48
N ASN A 105 -44.40 34.41 2.23
CA ASN A 105 -44.35 33.47 1.11
C ASN A 105 -43.12 32.56 1.17
N ILE A 106 -41.96 33.05 1.60
CA ILE A 106 -40.76 32.23 1.80
C ILE A 106 -40.99 31.18 2.90
N LEU A 107 -41.62 31.56 4.01
CA LEU A 107 -41.98 30.62 5.08
C LEU A 107 -42.92 29.53 4.57
N LEU A 108 -43.97 29.90 3.82
CA LEU A 108 -44.89 28.94 3.21
C LEU A 108 -44.18 27.97 2.26
N LEU A 109 -43.22 28.44 1.45
CA LEU A 109 -42.42 27.58 0.58
C LEU A 109 -41.56 26.59 1.36
N SER A 110 -41.03 27.01 2.52
CA SER A 110 -40.28 26.14 3.42
C SER A 110 -41.19 25.09 4.07
N GLU A 111 -42.34 25.50 4.61
CA GLU A 111 -43.31 24.61 5.27
C GLU A 111 -43.93 23.60 4.29
N SER A 112 -44.15 24.01 3.03
CA SER A 112 -44.67 23.11 2.00
C SER A 112 -43.62 22.13 1.46
N GLY A 113 -42.34 22.25 1.85
CA GLY A 113 -41.24 21.41 1.36
C GLY A 113 -40.71 21.77 -0.04
N GLN A 114 -41.19 22.85 -0.65
CA GLN A 114 -40.77 23.23 -2.02
C GLN A 114 -39.30 23.65 -2.07
N LEU A 115 -38.79 24.25 -0.99
CA LEU A 115 -37.36 24.56 -0.88
C LEU A 115 -36.49 23.31 -0.80
N ASP A 116 -36.98 22.25 -0.14
CA ASP A 116 -36.27 20.98 -0.06
C ASP A 116 -36.24 20.27 -1.42
N ASP A 117 -37.35 20.32 -2.17
CA ASP A 117 -37.41 19.81 -3.55
C ASP A 117 -36.39 20.52 -4.45
N LEU A 118 -36.28 21.85 -4.33
CA LEU A 118 -35.26 22.63 -5.05
C LEU A 118 -33.84 22.26 -4.62
N ARG A 119 -33.60 22.08 -3.31
CA ARG A 119 -32.30 21.63 -2.79
C ARG A 119 -31.92 20.28 -3.36
N GLN A 120 -32.84 19.31 -3.36
CA GLN A 120 -32.61 17.99 -3.92
C GLN A 120 -32.32 18.07 -5.42
N LYS A 121 -33.12 18.84 -6.17
CA LYS A 121 -32.97 18.99 -7.61
C LYS A 121 -31.61 19.54 -8.02
N TRP A 122 -31.12 20.57 -7.31
CA TRP A 122 -29.90 21.28 -7.70
C TRP A 122 -28.63 20.75 -7.04
N PHE A 123 -28.67 20.31 -5.78
CA PHE A 123 -27.47 19.96 -5.01
C PHE A 123 -27.27 18.46 -4.79
N GLN A 124 -28.35 17.67 -4.67
CA GLN A 124 -28.23 16.23 -4.38
C GLN A 124 -27.99 15.38 -5.64
N LYS A 125 -28.32 15.90 -6.82
CA LYS A 125 -27.97 15.24 -8.08
C LYS A 125 -26.46 15.33 -8.30
N ARG A 126 -25.81 14.17 -8.45
CA ARG A 126 -24.40 14.07 -8.81
C ARG A 126 -24.29 13.70 -10.28
N ASN A 127 -23.62 14.56 -11.06
CA ASN A 127 -23.28 14.25 -12.44
C ASN A 127 -21.90 13.58 -12.56
N CYS A 128 -21.07 13.68 -11.52
CA CYS A 128 -19.81 12.97 -11.47
C CYS A 128 -20.03 11.45 -11.39
N PRO A 129 -19.27 10.65 -12.18
CA PRO A 129 -19.35 9.20 -12.08
C PRO A 129 -18.95 8.74 -10.68
N ASN A 130 -19.69 7.80 -10.10
CA ASN A 130 -19.28 7.16 -8.86
C ASN A 130 -17.97 6.41 -9.11
N LEU A 131 -16.85 6.97 -8.63
CA LEU A 131 -15.53 6.33 -8.74
C LEU A 131 -15.51 4.92 -8.14
N ASN A 132 -16.44 4.63 -7.23
CA ASN A 132 -16.65 3.31 -6.62
C ASN A 132 -17.12 2.25 -7.62
N GLU A 133 -17.76 2.61 -8.74
CA GLU A 133 -18.23 1.64 -9.74
C GLU A 133 -17.24 1.41 -10.89
N ILE A 134 -16.35 2.38 -11.16
CA ILE A 134 -15.49 2.30 -12.36
C ILE A 134 -14.13 1.69 -12.08
N THR A 135 -13.60 1.76 -10.85
CA THR A 135 -12.28 1.17 -10.54
C THR A 135 -12.12 0.82 -9.08
N VAL A 136 -12.57 -0.38 -8.68
CA VAL A 136 -11.79 -1.17 -7.70
C VAL A 136 -10.56 -1.74 -8.42
N SER A 137 -9.78 -0.89 -9.10
CA SER A 137 -8.45 -1.24 -9.55
C SER A 137 -7.55 -1.10 -8.33
N MET A 138 -7.44 -2.19 -7.56
CA MET A 138 -6.50 -2.26 -6.46
C MET A 138 -5.11 -1.93 -6.99
N GLU A 139 -4.60 -0.76 -6.62
CA GLU A 139 -3.27 -0.30 -6.99
C GLU A 139 -2.22 -1.33 -6.52
N ILE A 140 -1.26 -1.68 -7.38
CA ILE A 140 -0.26 -2.75 -7.12
C ILE A 140 0.49 -2.53 -5.80
N ASN A 141 0.61 -1.27 -5.36
CA ASN A 141 1.17 -0.86 -4.07
C ASN A 141 0.45 -1.51 -2.87
N SER A 142 -0.87 -1.62 -2.91
CA SER A 142 -1.68 -2.24 -1.85
C SER A 142 -1.56 -3.76 -1.83
N MET A 143 -1.06 -4.39 -2.90
CA MET A 143 -0.86 -5.84 -3.02
C MET A 143 0.57 -6.31 -2.72
N ASN A 144 1.49 -5.40 -2.35
CA ASN A 144 2.89 -5.72 -2.10
C ASN A 144 3.07 -6.85 -1.05
N GLY A 145 2.20 -6.88 -0.02
CA GLY A 145 2.22 -7.93 1.00
C GLY A 145 1.94 -9.34 0.45
N LEU A 146 1.10 -9.47 -0.57
CA LEU A 146 0.78 -10.77 -1.17
C LEU A 146 1.95 -11.31 -1.99
N PHE A 147 2.60 -10.45 -2.79
CA PHE A 147 3.77 -10.86 -3.57
C PHE A 147 4.94 -11.27 -2.68
N LEU A 148 5.18 -10.56 -1.57
CA LEU A 148 6.22 -10.88 -0.59
C LEU A 148 5.98 -12.25 0.07
N THR A 149 4.75 -12.57 0.45
CA THR A 149 4.43 -13.86 1.08
C THR A 149 4.60 -15.03 0.10
N PHE A 150 4.12 -14.90 -1.14
CA PHE A 150 4.35 -15.92 -2.18
C PHE A 150 5.84 -16.12 -2.50
N ALA A 151 6.62 -15.04 -2.60
CA ALA A 151 8.06 -15.12 -2.84
C ALA A 151 8.79 -15.86 -1.70
N LEU A 152 8.41 -15.60 -0.45
CA LEU A 152 9.05 -16.20 0.72
C LEU A 152 8.73 -17.70 0.84
N ILE A 153 7.46 -18.08 0.59
CA ILE A 153 7.03 -19.49 0.59
C ILE A 153 7.73 -20.29 -0.52
N THR A 154 7.79 -19.73 -1.73
CA THR A 154 8.44 -20.39 -2.88
C THR A 154 9.95 -20.52 -2.68
N PHE A 155 10.61 -19.50 -2.14
CA PHE A 155 12.03 -19.55 -1.80
C PHE A 155 12.34 -20.61 -0.72
N LEU A 156 11.53 -20.66 0.35
CA LEU A 156 11.70 -21.65 1.42
C LEU A 156 11.47 -23.08 0.89
N SER A 157 10.47 -23.27 0.04
CA SER A 157 10.21 -24.56 -0.63
C SER A 157 11.39 -25.01 -1.49
N LEU A 158 11.95 -24.11 -2.31
CA LEU A 158 13.13 -24.39 -3.13
C LEU A 158 14.36 -24.72 -2.29
N LEU A 159 14.60 -23.97 -1.21
CA LEU A 159 15.69 -24.25 -0.28
C LEU A 159 15.58 -25.65 0.33
N LEU A 160 14.41 -26.01 0.86
CA LEU A 160 14.17 -27.33 1.44
C LEU A 160 14.36 -28.45 0.42
N PHE A 161 13.90 -28.25 -0.82
CA PHE A 161 14.07 -29.22 -1.90
C PHE A 161 15.54 -29.44 -2.25
N ILE A 162 16.30 -28.36 -2.43
CA ILE A 162 17.73 -28.43 -2.75
C ILE A 162 18.49 -29.07 -1.58
N TRP A 163 18.16 -28.69 -0.34
CA TRP A 163 18.83 -29.22 0.85
C TRP A 163 18.55 -30.71 1.04
N SER A 164 17.31 -31.16 0.87
CA SER A 164 16.93 -32.57 0.89
C SER A 164 17.66 -33.37 -0.19
N LYS A 165 17.69 -32.87 -1.43
CA LYS A 165 18.40 -33.53 -2.54
C LYS A 165 19.92 -33.57 -2.33
N ARG A 166 20.52 -32.48 -1.85
CA ARG A 166 21.95 -32.40 -1.51
C ARG A 166 22.31 -33.32 -0.36
N PHE A 167 21.45 -33.40 0.67
CA PHE A 167 21.63 -34.29 1.80
C PHE A 167 21.62 -35.74 1.35
N ILE A 168 20.60 -36.18 0.60
CA ILE A 168 20.51 -37.54 0.05
C ILE A 168 21.71 -37.88 -0.84
N MET A 169 22.13 -36.96 -1.72
CA MET A 169 23.29 -37.18 -2.58
C MET A 169 24.60 -37.27 -1.79
N LYS A 170 24.80 -36.42 -0.78
CA LYS A 170 25.99 -36.44 0.06
C LYS A 170 26.03 -37.70 0.91
N ASP A 171 24.89 -38.11 1.46
CA ASP A 171 24.77 -39.30 2.30
C ASP A 171 24.99 -40.57 1.46
N ASN A 172 24.41 -40.64 0.26
CA ASN A 172 24.69 -41.72 -0.69
C ASN A 172 26.15 -41.76 -1.15
N LEU A 173 26.76 -40.60 -1.45
CA LEU A 173 28.16 -40.52 -1.85
C LEU A 173 29.10 -40.92 -0.71
N PHE A 174 28.82 -40.46 0.51
CA PHE A 174 29.56 -40.82 1.72
C PHE A 174 29.48 -42.32 1.99
N ASN A 175 28.28 -42.91 1.89
CA ASN A 175 28.07 -44.35 2.01
C ASN A 175 28.82 -45.15 0.93
N LEU A 176 28.89 -44.64 -0.31
CA LEU A 176 29.65 -45.27 -1.41
C LEU A 176 31.17 -45.18 -1.19
N LEU A 177 31.68 -44.03 -0.76
CA LEU A 177 33.09 -43.82 -0.46
C LEU A 177 33.53 -44.70 0.72
N HIS A 178 32.75 -44.74 1.79
CA HIS A 178 33.01 -45.58 2.95
C HIS A 178 33.01 -47.07 2.58
N ARG A 179 32.08 -47.53 1.72
CA ARG A 179 32.10 -48.91 1.19
C ARG A 179 33.35 -49.20 0.34
N LYS A 180 33.80 -48.27 -0.50
CA LYS A 180 35.04 -48.44 -1.29
C LYS A 180 36.26 -48.51 -0.38
N GLU A 181 36.33 -47.66 0.65
CA GLU A 181 37.43 -47.67 1.62
C GLU A 181 37.49 -48.97 2.41
N PHE A 182 36.34 -49.49 2.88
CA PHE A 182 36.25 -50.78 3.55
C PHE A 182 36.63 -51.95 2.63
N SER A 183 36.21 -51.92 1.36
CA SER A 183 36.56 -52.95 0.37
C SER A 183 38.06 -52.98 0.08
N LEU A 184 38.70 -51.80 -0.01
CA LEU A 184 40.16 -51.66 -0.16
C LEU A 184 40.90 -52.17 1.08
N LYS A 185 40.49 -51.77 2.29
CA LYS A 185 41.08 -52.27 3.55
C LYS A 185 40.97 -53.79 3.66
N LYS A 186 39.83 -54.38 3.27
CA LYS A 186 39.62 -55.84 3.26
C LYS A 186 40.55 -56.54 2.26
N LYS A 187 40.71 -55.99 1.04
CA LYS A 187 41.65 -56.54 0.04
C LYS A 187 43.11 -56.49 0.52
N ILE A 188 43.53 -55.37 1.12
CA ILE A 188 44.89 -55.21 1.66
C ILE A 188 45.14 -56.21 2.79
N ASN A 189 44.18 -56.39 3.70
CA ASN A 189 44.29 -57.38 4.78
C ASN A 189 44.38 -58.83 4.27
N MET A 190 43.64 -59.18 3.20
CA MET A 190 43.76 -60.50 2.57
C MET A 190 45.13 -60.74 1.93
N ILE A 191 45.69 -59.75 1.24
CA ILE A 191 47.04 -59.84 0.66
C ILE A 191 48.09 -60.00 1.77
N LYS A 192 47.94 -59.26 2.88
CA LYS A 192 48.81 -59.38 4.05
C LYS A 192 48.74 -60.78 4.68
N HIS A 193 47.54 -61.37 4.75
CA HIS A 193 47.37 -62.72 5.28
C HIS A 193 47.96 -63.80 4.37
N SER A 194 47.88 -63.62 3.04
CA SER A 194 48.47 -64.53 2.04
C SER A 194 50.00 -64.50 2.05
N SER A 195 50.61 -63.32 2.23
CA SER A 195 52.07 -63.22 2.41
C SER A 195 52.57 -63.92 3.68
N LYS A 196 51.80 -63.84 4.77
CA LYS A 196 52.14 -64.49 6.06
C LYS A 196 52.01 -66.02 6.01
N THR A 197 51.10 -66.56 5.21
CA THR A 197 50.99 -68.02 4.98
C THR A 197 52.08 -68.55 4.05
N SER A 198 52.61 -67.74 3.13
CA SER A 198 53.72 -68.13 2.25
C SER A 198 55.07 -68.20 2.97
N ASP A 199 55.27 -67.43 4.04
CA ASP A 199 56.48 -67.54 4.88
C ASP A 199 56.44 -68.76 5.81
N TYR A 200 55.24 -69.24 6.19
CA TYR A 200 55.10 -70.42 7.04
C TYR A 200 55.39 -71.72 6.28
N THR A 201 55.06 -71.80 4.98
CA THR A 201 55.34 -72.98 4.13
C THR A 201 56.80 -73.07 3.66
N ARG A 202 57.59 -71.99 3.77
CA ARG A 202 59.03 -72.03 3.45
C ARG A 202 59.89 -72.61 4.59
N ASN A 203 59.38 -72.67 5.82
CA ASN A 203 60.14 -73.06 7.01
C ASN A 203 59.86 -74.49 7.52
N SER A 204 59.00 -75.27 6.87
CA SER A 204 58.77 -76.68 7.24
C SER A 204 59.73 -77.62 6.53
N VAL A 205 60.82 -77.98 7.22
CA VAL A 205 61.76 -79.06 6.86
C VAL A 205 61.06 -80.41 7.06
N ILE A 206 60.97 -81.20 5.97
CA ILE A 206 60.44 -82.58 5.96
C ILE A 206 61.61 -83.54 6.25
N PRO A 207 61.56 -84.44 7.24
CA PRO A 207 62.55 -85.50 7.36
C PRO A 207 62.21 -86.70 6.44
N SER A 208 63.27 -87.29 5.88
CA SER A 208 63.27 -88.39 4.90
C SER A 208 62.55 -89.68 5.33
N PRO A 209 62.01 -90.47 4.38
CA PRO A 209 61.39 -91.75 4.67
C PRO A 209 62.44 -92.83 4.92
N THR A 210 62.26 -93.63 5.99
CA THR A 210 63.03 -94.87 6.20
C THR A 210 62.21 -96.04 5.69
N ILE A 211 62.77 -96.75 4.71
CA ILE A 211 62.24 -97.98 4.12
C ILE A 211 62.61 -99.13 5.06
N ILE A 212 61.64 -99.98 5.43
CA ILE A 212 61.90 -101.29 6.04
C ILE A 212 61.26 -102.35 5.15
N GLN A 213 62.05 -103.37 4.85
CA GLN A 213 61.87 -104.38 3.81
C GLN A 213 61.60 -105.74 4.48
N PHE A 214 60.52 -106.45 4.04
CA PHE A 214 60.26 -107.90 3.88
C PHE A 214 60.90 -108.93 4.86
N SER A 215 60.32 -110.06 5.30
CA SER A 215 59.40 -111.13 4.81
C SER A 215 59.63 -112.34 5.78
N PRO A 216 58.98 -113.53 5.71
CA PRO A 216 57.69 -113.93 5.12
C PRO A 216 56.57 -114.13 6.16
#